data_AF-A0A3N2RHE6-F1
#
_entry.id   AF-A0A3N2RHE6-F1
#
_cell.length_a   1.000
_cell.length_b   1.000
_cell.length_c   1.000
_cell.angle_alpha   90.00
_cell.angle_beta   90.00
_cell.angle_gamma   90.00
#
_symmetry.space_group_name_H-M   'P 1'
#
loop_
_entity.id
_entity.type
_entity.pdbx_description
1 polymer ?
#
loop_
_entity_poly.entity_id
_entity_poly.type
_entity_poly.pdbx_seq_one_letter_code
_entity_poly.pdbx_strand_id
1 'polypeptide(L)'
;VKLPLTLDPVRTDQKRLDYEGIYARDQVERVTDSVVSVDSDVECSMSFAIDNQRLAVITGDAKVTVTLECQRCGKPFSHHVHTTYCFSPVRNDEQAEALPETYEPIEVNEFGEIDLQAMV
;
A
#
# COMPACT_ATOMS: atom_id res chain seq x y z
N VAL A 1 -5.83 -6.86 -13.26
CA VAL A 1 -5.25 -8.15 -12.79
C VAL A 1 -5.34 -8.17 -11.26
N LYS A 2 -5.56 -9.31 -10.61
CA LYS A 2 -5.55 -9.36 -9.13
C LYS A 2 -4.12 -9.33 -8.63
N LEU A 3 -3.84 -8.49 -7.63
CA LEU A 3 -2.52 -8.42 -7.01
C LEU A 3 -2.31 -9.57 -6.01
N PRO A 4 -1.05 -10.00 -5.81
CA PRO A 4 -0.74 -10.97 -4.75
C PRO A 4 -0.94 -10.34 -3.36
N LEU A 5 -1.07 -11.19 -2.35
CA LEU A 5 -1.21 -10.75 -0.96
C LEU A 5 0.15 -10.47 -0.31
N THR A 6 1.14 -11.32 -0.59
CA THR A 6 2.50 -11.16 -0.08
C THR A 6 3.53 -11.25 -1.20
N LEU A 7 4.71 -10.66 -0.98
CA LEU A 7 5.82 -10.69 -1.93
C LEU A 7 7.14 -10.39 -1.24
N ASP A 8 8.22 -10.99 -1.76
CA ASP A 8 9.60 -10.67 -1.38
C ASP A 8 10.07 -9.45 -2.21
N PRO A 9 10.27 -8.28 -1.59
CA PRO A 9 10.61 -7.05 -2.32
C PRO A 9 12.00 -7.11 -2.96
N VAL A 10 12.94 -7.84 -2.36
CA VAL A 10 14.32 -7.96 -2.85
C VAL A 10 14.37 -8.85 -4.10
N ARG A 11 13.61 -9.95 -4.12
CA ARG A 11 13.51 -10.82 -5.31
C ARG A 11 12.76 -10.16 -6.46
N THR A 12 11.88 -9.22 -6.15
CA THR A 12 11.01 -8.56 -7.12
C THR A 12 11.75 -7.47 -7.91
N ASP A 13 12.58 -6.67 -7.24
CA ASP A 13 13.46 -5.71 -7.92
C ASP A 13 14.42 -6.39 -8.90
N GLN A 14 14.98 -7.55 -8.54
CA GLN A 14 15.85 -8.32 -9.44
C GLN A 14 15.17 -8.71 -10.76
N LYS A 15 13.83 -8.74 -10.78
CA LYS A 15 13.02 -9.03 -11.97
C LYS A 15 12.46 -7.77 -12.65
N ARG A 16 12.67 -6.57 -12.09
CA ARG A 16 12.12 -5.29 -12.55
C ARG A 16 10.62 -5.36 -12.83
N LEU A 17 9.89 -5.90 -11.87
CA LEU A 17 8.45 -6.07 -12.00
C LEU A 17 7.74 -4.86 -11.40
N ASP A 18 7.12 -4.06 -12.25
CA ASP A 18 6.08 -3.13 -11.85
C ASP A 18 4.75 -3.89 -11.79
N TYR A 19 4.00 -3.67 -10.72
CA TYR A 19 2.70 -4.30 -10.50
C TYR A 19 1.60 -3.29 -10.67
N GLU A 20 0.68 -3.59 -11.59
CA GLU A 20 -0.58 -2.87 -11.73
C GLU A 20 -1.73 -3.85 -11.56
N GLY A 21 -2.65 -3.51 -10.68
CA GLY A 21 -3.79 -4.37 -10.42
C GLY A 21 -4.80 -3.78 -9.47
N ILE A 22 -5.64 -4.66 -8.96
CA ILE A 22 -6.75 -4.27 -8.09
C ILE A 22 -6.80 -5.16 -6.85
N TYR A 23 -7.20 -4.54 -5.74
CA TYR A 23 -7.80 -5.24 -4.61
C TYR A 23 -9.31 -5.04 -4.67
N ALA A 24 -10.06 -6.14 -4.52
CA ALA A 24 -11.50 -6.06 -4.53
C ALA A 24 -12.00 -5.35 -3.27
N ARG A 25 -13.14 -4.67 -3.35
CA ARG A 25 -13.69 -3.89 -2.22
C ARG A 25 -13.87 -4.69 -0.92
N ASP A 26 -14.07 -6.00 -1.01
CA ASP A 26 -14.21 -6.91 0.13
C ASP A 26 -12.87 -7.25 0.81
N GLN A 27 -11.75 -6.84 0.21
CA GLN A 27 -10.41 -7.01 0.76
C GLN A 27 -9.93 -5.77 1.54
N VAL A 28 -10.70 -4.66 1.55
CA VAL A 28 -10.31 -3.41 2.24
C VAL A 28 -11.25 -3.11 3.40
N GLU A 29 -11.22 -3.97 4.42
CA GLU A 29 -12.10 -3.90 5.59
C GLU A 29 -11.94 -2.57 6.35
N ARG A 30 -10.70 -2.11 6.57
CA ARG A 30 -10.43 -0.82 7.25
C ARG A 30 -11.07 0.37 6.55
N VAL A 31 -11.04 0.39 5.21
CA VAL A 31 -11.68 1.45 4.43
C VAL A 31 -13.19 1.32 4.56
N THR A 32 -13.72 0.11 4.39
CA THR A 32 -15.16 -0.20 4.49
C THR A 32 -15.75 0.25 5.83
N ASP A 33 -15.05 0.02 6.94
CA ASP A 33 -15.48 0.43 8.28
C ASP A 33 -15.45 1.95 8.51
N SER A 34 -14.72 2.69 7.67
CA SER A 34 -14.52 4.13 7.82
C SER A 34 -15.40 4.98 6.88
N VAL A 35 -16.13 4.34 5.97
CA VAL A 35 -16.93 5.01 4.92
C VAL A 35 -18.36 4.50 4.90
N VAL A 36 -19.26 5.21 4.21
CA VAL A 36 -20.64 4.75 4.03
C VAL A 36 -20.69 3.58 3.03
N SER A 37 -19.92 3.68 1.96
CA SER A 37 -19.72 2.59 0.99
C SER A 37 -18.41 2.73 0.23
N VAL A 38 -17.87 1.60 -0.20
CA VAL A 38 -16.79 1.52 -1.18
C VAL A 38 -17.43 1.25 -2.55
N ASP A 39 -17.27 2.21 -3.46
CA ASP A 39 -18.03 2.28 -4.71
C ASP A 39 -17.25 1.74 -5.92
N SER A 40 -15.95 1.47 -5.77
CA SER A 40 -15.09 0.84 -6.77
C SER A 40 -14.15 -0.19 -6.14
N ASP A 41 -13.54 -1.04 -6.96
CA ASP A 41 -12.33 -1.76 -6.53
C ASP A 41 -11.18 -0.75 -6.31
N VAL A 42 -10.16 -1.16 -5.55
CA VAL A 42 -9.00 -0.31 -5.28
C VAL A 42 -7.94 -0.54 -6.34
N GLU A 43 -7.71 0.46 -7.18
CA GLU A 43 -6.68 0.44 -8.22
C GLU A 43 -5.33 0.75 -7.58
N CYS A 44 -4.33 -0.10 -7.83
CA CYS A 44 -3.00 0.03 -7.25
C CYS A 44 -1.93 -0.08 -8.33
N SER A 45 -0.91 0.78 -8.22
CA SER A 45 0.33 0.71 -9.00
C SER A 45 1.51 0.72 -8.05
N MET A 46 2.48 -0.19 -8.26
CA MET A 46 3.62 -0.37 -7.38
C MET A 46 4.88 -0.67 -8.18
N SER A 47 5.98 -0.07 -7.75
CA SER A 47 7.32 -0.26 -8.30
C SER A 47 8.30 -0.61 -7.20
N PHE A 48 9.23 -1.50 -7.53
CA PHE A 48 10.25 -2.01 -6.63
C PHE A 48 11.61 -1.59 -7.17
N ALA A 49 12.43 -1.00 -6.30
CA ALA A 49 13.75 -0.50 -6.65
C ALA A 49 14.76 -0.79 -5.53
N ILE A 50 16.05 -0.79 -5.87
CA ILE A 50 17.14 -0.68 -4.90
C ILE A 50 17.74 0.72 -5.02
N ASP A 51 17.77 1.47 -3.93
CA ASP A 51 18.31 2.82 -3.91
C ASP A 51 19.85 2.85 -3.88
N ASN A 52 20.43 4.05 -3.89
CA ASN A 52 21.88 4.24 -3.85
C ASN A 52 22.53 3.79 -2.53
N GLN A 53 21.75 3.62 -1.46
CA GLN A 53 22.17 3.12 -0.15
C GLN A 53 21.98 1.59 -0.04
N ARG A 54 21.56 0.93 -1.14
CA ARG A 54 21.24 -0.50 -1.21
C ARG A 54 20.04 -0.91 -0.36
N LEU A 55 19.13 0.03 -0.09
CA LEU A 55 17.85 -0.24 0.54
C LEU A 55 16.85 -0.69 -0.54
N ALA A 56 16.05 -1.70 -0.22
CA ALA A 56 14.87 -2.02 -1.01
C ALA A 56 13.82 -0.94 -0.78
N VAL A 57 13.29 -0.41 -1.86
CA VAL A 57 12.31 0.68 -1.86
C VAL A 57 11.10 0.23 -2.66
N ILE A 58 9.92 0.48 -2.09
CA ILE A 58 8.64 0.15 -2.68
C ILE A 58 7.87 1.46 -2.78
N THR A 59 7.66 1.93 -4.00
CA THR A 59 6.83 3.11 -4.26
C THR A 59 5.52 2.68 -4.86
N GLY A 60 4.42 3.30 -4.48
CA GLY A 60 3.16 3.00 -5.12
C GLY A 60 2.09 4.04 -4.85
N ASP A 61 0.96 3.83 -5.51
CA ASP A 61 -0.26 4.59 -5.31
C ASP A 61 -1.47 3.67 -5.26
N ALA A 62 -2.49 4.12 -4.52
CA ALA A 62 -3.78 3.45 -4.42
C ALA A 62 -4.92 4.47 -4.61
N LYS A 63 -5.92 4.06 -5.39
CA LYS A 63 -7.06 4.90 -5.79
C LYS A 63 -8.37 4.14 -5.58
N VAL A 64 -9.34 4.81 -4.96
CA VAL A 64 -10.67 4.24 -4.73
C VAL A 64 -11.74 5.33 -4.69
N THR A 65 -12.91 5.03 -5.21
CA THR A 65 -14.10 5.88 -5.03
C THR A 65 -14.93 5.36 -3.87
N VAL A 66 -15.24 6.26 -2.93
CA VAL A 66 -16.03 5.95 -1.74
C VAL A 66 -17.14 6.96 -1.56
N THR A 67 -18.17 6.58 -0.82
CA THR A 67 -19.17 7.50 -0.30
C THR A 67 -18.87 7.80 1.17
N LEU A 68 -18.73 9.08 1.50
CA LEU A 68 -18.47 9.55 2.86
C LEU A 68 -19.71 10.21 3.44
N GLU A 69 -19.85 10.17 4.77
CA GLU A 69 -20.84 10.98 5.47
C GLU A 69 -20.24 12.35 5.82
N CYS A 70 -20.90 13.42 5.38
CA CYS A 70 -20.48 14.77 5.74
C CYS A 70 -20.67 15.02 7.25
N GLN A 71 -19.59 15.14 8.00
CA GLN A 71 -19.59 15.40 9.46
C GLN A 71 -20.26 16.73 9.88
N ARG A 72 -20.62 17.61 8.92
CA ARG A 72 -21.34 18.85 9.19
C ARG A 72 -22.86 18.74 9.03
N CYS A 73 -23.33 17.96 8.06
CA CYS A 73 -24.75 17.91 7.70
C CYS A 73 -25.35 16.50 7.68
N GLY A 74 -24.55 15.46 7.90
CA GLY A 74 -24.96 14.06 7.91
C GLY A 74 -25.35 13.50 6.54
N LYS A 75 -25.10 14.23 5.44
CA LYS A 75 -25.47 13.78 4.09
C LYS A 75 -24.34 12.99 3.45
N PRO A 76 -24.65 11.90 2.72
CA PRO A 76 -23.65 11.16 1.95
C PRO A 76 -23.19 11.97 0.74
N PHE A 77 -21.91 11.86 0.40
CA PHE A 77 -21.34 12.44 -0.82
C PHE A 77 -20.21 11.54 -1.35
N SER A 78 -20.05 11.51 -2.68
CA SER A 78 -18.97 10.75 -3.32
C SER A 78 -17.64 11.48 -3.20
N HIS A 79 -16.58 10.73 -2.94
CA HIS A 79 -15.22 11.21 -2.79
C HIS A 79 -14.23 10.24 -3.45
N HIS A 80 -13.24 10.80 -4.17
CA HIS A 80 -12.14 10.02 -4.72
C HIS A 80 -10.95 10.10 -3.77
N VAL A 81 -10.59 8.97 -3.19
CA VAL A 81 -9.41 8.84 -2.34
C VAL A 81 -8.26 8.40 -3.22
N HIS A 82 -7.15 9.13 -3.12
CA HIS A 82 -5.89 8.80 -3.76
C HIS A 82 -4.78 9.00 -2.74
N THR A 83 -3.97 7.97 -2.57
CA THR A 83 -2.80 7.99 -1.69
C THR A 83 -1.58 7.49 -2.43
N THR A 84 -0.42 7.99 -2.03
CA THR A 84 0.89 7.56 -2.52
C THR A 84 1.76 7.23 -1.34
N TYR A 85 2.59 6.21 -1.47
CA TYR A 85 3.45 5.73 -0.39
C TYR A 85 4.83 5.35 -0.90
N CYS A 86 5.79 5.34 0.02
CA CYS A 86 7.18 5.01 -0.23
C CYS A 86 7.73 4.25 0.98
N PHE A 87 7.80 2.92 0.88
CA PHE A 87 8.20 2.05 1.97
C PHE A 87 9.59 1.45 1.78
N SER A 88 10.26 1.12 2.88
CA SER A 88 11.43 0.26 2.90
C SER A 88 11.27 -0.89 3.89
N PRO A 89 11.54 -2.16 3.48
CA PRO A 89 11.38 -3.31 4.35
C PRO A 89 12.37 -3.32 5.52
N VAL A 90 11.88 -3.57 6.73
CA VAL A 90 12.67 -3.67 7.97
C VAL A 90 12.37 -4.97 8.71
N ARG A 91 13.33 -5.43 9.52
CA ARG A 91 13.22 -6.63 10.35
C ARG A 91 13.09 -6.35 11.84
N ASN A 92 13.41 -5.13 12.27
CA ASN A 92 13.42 -4.72 13.68
C ASN A 92 13.36 -3.20 13.82
N ASP A 93 13.10 -2.74 15.04
CA ASP A 93 12.98 -1.32 15.38
C ASP A 93 14.27 -0.54 15.10
N GLU A 94 15.44 -1.15 15.32
CA GLU A 94 16.73 -0.50 15.05
C GLU A 94 16.88 -0.13 13.57
N GLN A 95 16.44 -0.99 12.66
CA GLN A 95 16.42 -0.70 11.23
C GLN A 95 15.37 0.36 10.87
N ALA A 96 14.22 0.35 11.54
CA ALA A 96 13.18 1.35 11.35
C ALA A 96 13.64 2.75 11.81
N GLU A 97 14.37 2.84 12.91
CA GLU A 97 14.92 4.10 13.42
C GLU A 97 16.10 4.62 12.57
N ALA A 98 16.88 3.73 11.98
CA ALA A 98 17.99 4.10 11.10
C ALA A 98 17.56 4.48 9.68
N LEU A 99 16.26 4.37 9.37
CA LEU A 99 15.72 4.58 8.03
C LEU A 99 15.71 6.08 7.68
N PRO A 100 16.08 6.47 6.45
CA PRO A 100 15.93 7.85 6.00
C PRO A 100 14.47 8.33 6.10
N GLU A 101 14.24 9.59 6.47
CA GLU A 101 12.89 10.18 6.63
C GLU A 101 12.00 10.11 5.38
N THR A 102 12.59 9.93 4.20
CA THR A 102 11.88 9.78 2.92
C THR A 102 11.14 8.45 2.80
N TYR A 103 11.45 7.46 3.64
CA TYR A 103 10.91 6.12 3.58
C TYR A 103 10.14 5.79 4.86
N GLU A 104 8.99 5.15 4.70
CA GLU A 104 8.25 4.57 5.81
C GLU A 104 8.70 3.11 6.02
N PRO A 105 8.86 2.63 7.27
CA PRO A 105 9.21 1.24 7.51
C PRO A 105 8.02 0.31 7.23
N ILE A 106 8.29 -0.85 6.62
CA ILE A 106 7.33 -1.95 6.52
C ILE A 106 7.96 -3.25 7.03
N GLU A 107 7.30 -3.92 7.96
CA GLU A 107 7.82 -5.16 8.53
C GLU A 107 7.75 -6.32 7.52
N VAL A 108 8.81 -7.12 7.48
CA VAL A 108 8.80 -8.41 6.78
C VAL A 108 8.47 -9.54 7.73
N ASN A 109 7.73 -10.53 7.23
CA ASN A 109 7.48 -11.76 7.97
C ASN A 109 8.75 -12.65 8.07
N GLU A 110 8.63 -13.80 8.73
CA GLU A 110 9.73 -14.77 8.92
C GLU A 110 10.36 -15.26 7.60
N PHE A 111 9.63 -15.18 6.49
CA PHE A 111 10.07 -15.57 5.15
C PHE A 111 10.71 -14.41 4.36
N GLY A 112 10.72 -13.20 4.91
CA GLY A 112 11.21 -12.00 4.23
C GLY A 112 10.21 -11.40 3.25
N GLU A 113 8.93 -11.76 3.35
CA GLU A 113 7.86 -11.19 2.53
C GLU A 113 7.14 -10.07 3.27
N ILE A 114 6.67 -9.07 2.52
CA ILE A 114 5.79 -8.02 3.02
C ILE A 114 4.33 -8.38 2.71
N ASP A 115 3.40 -7.84 3.50
CA ASP A 115 1.97 -7.86 3.18
C ASP A 115 1.63 -6.66 2.30
N LEU A 116 1.28 -6.91 1.03
CA LEU A 116 0.95 -5.87 0.06
C LEU A 116 -0.46 -5.34 0.27
N GLN A 117 -1.37 -6.18 0.75
CA GLN A 117 -2.74 -5.76 1.01
C GLN A 117 -2.77 -4.78 2.18
N ALA A 118 -1.92 -4.96 3.19
CA ALA A 118 -1.80 -4.05 4.32
C ALA A 118 -1.27 -2.65 3.95
N MET A 119 -0.65 -2.50 2.76
CA MET A 119 -0.17 -1.21 2.24
C MET A 119 -1.29 -0.36 1.61
N VAL A 120 -2.47 -0.94 1.41
CA VAL A 120 -3.60 -0.35 0.66
C VAL A 120 -4.78 -0.03 1.57
#